data_AF-A0A4V1ERU2-F1
#
_entry.id   AF-A0A4V1ERU2-F1
#
_cell.length_a   1.000
_cell.length_b   1.000
_cell.length_c   1.000
_cell.angle_alpha   90.00
_cell.angle_beta   90.00
_cell.angle_gamma   90.00
#
_symmetry.space_group_name_H-M   'P 1'
#
loop_
_entity.id
_entity.type
_entity.pdbx_description
1 polymer ?
#
loop_
_entity_poly.entity_id
_entity_poly.type
_entity_poly.pdbx_seq_one_letter_code
_entity_poly.pdbx_strand_id
1 'polypeptide(L)'
;MMQAQPGSDEKIVLLKIQNQKKPEQVITLFRDPGTESFHTEGLKRLFGAEEIVIDTKDLVEAVMEYAKVLSFLLETLSEAEDLGLPYGYRETFAFQGRTYSLERQGEVRLLRRLPSEEEKLLSSR
;
A
#
# COMPACT_ATOMS: atom_id res chain seq x y z
N MET A 1 -38.11 17.17 16.56
CA MET A 1 -37.22 16.15 17.16
C MET A 1 -36.40 15.55 16.03
N MET A 2 -35.15 15.96 15.87
CA MET A 2 -34.24 15.40 14.84
C MET A 2 -33.86 13.98 15.27
N GLN A 3 -34.09 13.00 14.40
CA GLN A 3 -33.52 11.67 14.55
C GLN A 3 -32.07 11.73 14.05
N ALA A 4 -31.12 11.34 14.89
CA ALA A 4 -29.77 11.08 14.46
C ALA A 4 -29.81 9.84 13.54
N GLN A 5 -29.48 10.03 12.26
CA GLN A 5 -29.09 8.91 11.40
C GLN A 5 -27.76 8.35 11.93
N PRO A 6 -27.59 7.02 12.05
CA PRO A 6 -26.29 6.45 12.35
C PRO A 6 -25.34 6.85 11.22
N GLY A 7 -24.25 7.54 11.57
CA GLY A 7 -23.21 7.94 10.63
C GLY A 7 -22.70 6.72 9.87
N SER A 8 -22.68 6.85 8.55
CA SER A 8 -22.20 5.88 7.58
C SER A 8 -20.82 5.30 7.92
N ASP A 9 -20.58 4.06 7.50
CA ASP A 9 -19.26 3.40 7.35
C ASP A 9 -18.32 4.25 6.46
N GLU A 10 -17.89 5.40 6.96
CA GLU A 10 -17.11 6.37 6.21
C GLU A 10 -15.65 5.91 6.22
N LYS A 11 -15.16 5.45 5.06
CA LYS A 11 -13.75 5.13 4.85
C LYS A 11 -12.89 6.31 5.31
N ILE A 12 -12.00 6.07 6.28
CA ILE A 12 -11.14 7.13 6.80
C ILE A 12 -9.92 7.24 5.88
N VAL A 13 -9.85 8.30 5.09
CA VAL A 13 -8.69 8.57 4.23
C VAL A 13 -7.50 8.99 5.09
N LEU A 14 -6.39 8.25 5.00
CA LEU A 14 -5.15 8.59 5.68
C LEU A 14 -4.29 9.53 4.83
N LEU A 15 -4.05 9.16 3.57
CA LEU A 15 -3.19 9.92 2.67
C LEU A 15 -3.54 9.66 1.20
N LYS A 16 -3.10 10.58 0.34
CA LYS A 16 -3.16 10.46 -1.12
C LYS A 16 -1.73 10.51 -1.66
N ILE A 17 -1.42 9.60 -2.57
CA ILE A 17 -0.11 9.51 -3.22
C ILE A 17 -0.32 9.79 -4.70
N GLN A 18 0.41 10.77 -5.19
CA GLN A 18 0.35 11.23 -6.56
C GLN A 18 1.62 10.81 -7.28
N ASN A 19 1.48 10.31 -8.50
CA ASN A 19 2.63 10.05 -9.36
C ASN A 19 3.30 11.39 -9.72
N GLN A 20 4.63 11.43 -9.65
CA GLN A 20 5.44 12.62 -9.86
C GLN A 20 5.46 13.06 -11.34
N LYS A 21 5.45 12.11 -12.27
CA LYS A 21 5.49 12.36 -13.72
C LYS A 21 4.10 12.57 -14.32
N LYS A 22 3.07 11.95 -13.74
CA LYS A 22 1.67 11.97 -14.18
C LYS A 22 0.74 12.37 -13.03
N PRO A 23 0.61 13.68 -12.74
CA PRO A 23 -0.15 14.19 -11.59
C PRO A 23 -1.61 13.70 -11.50
N GLU A 24 -2.23 13.31 -12.60
CA GLU A 24 -3.58 12.73 -12.64
C GLU A 24 -3.67 11.31 -12.07
N GLN A 25 -2.54 10.59 -12.00
CA GLN A 25 -2.46 9.26 -11.40
C GLN A 25 -2.31 9.40 -9.88
N VAL A 26 -3.44 9.27 -9.19
CA VAL A 26 -3.51 9.38 -7.73
C VAL A 26 -4.10 8.10 -7.16
N ILE A 27 -3.43 7.56 -6.14
CA ILE A 27 -3.95 6.49 -5.28
C ILE A 27 -4.26 7.03 -3.90
N THR A 28 -5.27 6.47 -3.26
CA THR A 28 -5.68 6.84 -1.91
C THR A 28 -5.41 5.69 -0.96
N LEU A 29 -4.83 5.96 0.21
CA LEU A 29 -4.71 5.01 1.29
C LEU A 29 -5.79 5.32 2.32
N PHE A 30 -6.68 4.38 2.56
CA PHE A 30 -7.79 4.54 3.50
C PHE A 30 -7.84 3.38 4.50
N ARG A 31 -8.39 3.65 5.68
CA ARG A 31 -8.70 2.63 6.68
C ARG A 31 -10.09 2.08 6.41
N ASP A 32 -10.20 0.76 6.34
CA ASP A 32 -11.50 0.08 6.33
C ASP A 32 -11.98 -0.03 7.79
N PRO A 33 -13.17 0.51 8.14
CA PRO A 33 -13.71 0.43 9.50
C PRO A 33 -13.86 -1.01 10.02
N GLY A 34 -14.00 -1.98 9.12
CA GLY A 34 -14.19 -3.39 9.45
C GLY A 34 -12.91 -4.21 9.67
N THR A 35 -11.73 -3.62 9.43
CA THR A 35 -10.45 -4.36 9.50
C THR A 35 -9.37 -3.60 10.28
N GLU A 36 -8.34 -4.34 10.73
CA GLU A 36 -7.11 -3.75 11.29
C GLU A 36 -6.09 -3.40 10.20
N SER A 37 -6.54 -2.97 9.02
CA SER A 37 -5.66 -2.71 7.88
C SER A 37 -6.01 -1.45 7.11
N PHE A 38 -5.02 -0.95 6.37
CA PHE A 38 -5.15 0.14 5.42
C PHE A 38 -5.09 -0.42 4.00
N HIS A 39 -5.90 0.14 3.13
CA HIS A 39 -6.10 -0.34 1.76
C HIS A 39 -5.80 0.79 0.79
N THR A 40 -5.10 0.47 -0.30
CA THR A 40 -5.03 1.36 -1.44
C THR A 40 -6.33 1.33 -2.24
N GLU A 41 -6.66 2.46 -2.85
CA GLU A 41 -7.67 2.58 -3.89
C GLU A 41 -7.07 3.31 -5.08
N GLY A 42 -7.14 2.69 -6.26
CA GLY A 42 -6.78 3.31 -7.53
C GLY A 42 -5.84 2.46 -8.37
N LEU A 43 -5.06 1.54 -7.79
CA LEU A 43 -4.10 0.72 -8.53
C LEU A 43 -4.80 -0.16 -9.57
N LYS A 44 -5.95 -0.75 -9.22
CA LYS A 44 -6.74 -1.59 -10.13
C LYS A 44 -7.35 -0.78 -11.26
N ARG A 45 -7.86 0.40 -10.96
CA ARG A 45 -8.49 1.29 -11.95
C ARG A 45 -7.47 1.90 -12.91
N LEU A 46 -6.31 2.30 -12.39
CA LEU A 46 -5.27 2.98 -13.16
C LEU A 46 -4.48 1.98 -14.02
N PHE A 47 -4.11 0.82 -13.46
CA PHE A 47 -3.13 -0.08 -14.10
C PHE A 47 -3.61 -1.53 -14.23
N GLY A 48 -4.84 -1.85 -13.79
CA GLY A 48 -5.31 -3.24 -13.71
C GLY A 48 -4.63 -4.08 -12.62
N ALA A 49 -3.80 -3.47 -11.75
CA ALA A 49 -3.05 -4.15 -10.71
C ALA A 49 -3.89 -4.42 -9.45
N GLU A 50 -3.56 -5.46 -8.69
CA GLU A 50 -4.21 -5.72 -7.39
C GLU A 50 -3.92 -4.58 -6.41
N GLU A 51 -4.92 -4.23 -5.58
CA GLU A 51 -4.77 -3.24 -4.52
C GLU A 51 -3.86 -3.79 -3.41
N ILE A 52 -3.20 -2.88 -2.70
CA ILE A 52 -2.25 -3.19 -1.64
C ILE A 52 -2.90 -2.95 -0.29
N VAL A 53 -2.63 -3.85 0.64
CA VAL A 53 -3.06 -3.78 2.04
C VAL A 53 -1.84 -3.70 2.94
N ILE A 54 -1.94 -2.93 4.02
CA ILE A 54 -0.89 -2.77 5.03
C ILE A 54 -1.54 -2.92 6.40
N ASP A 55 -0.95 -3.75 7.28
CA ASP A 55 -1.42 -3.92 8.65
C ASP A 55 -1.30 -2.59 9.43
N THR A 56 -2.26 -2.29 10.30
CA THR A 56 -2.29 -1.01 11.04
C THR A 56 -1.03 -0.79 11.89
N LYS A 57 -0.53 -1.84 12.53
CA LYS A 57 0.66 -1.78 13.39
C LYS A 57 1.89 -1.37 12.58
N ASP A 58 2.11 -2.04 11.46
CA ASP A 58 3.19 -1.76 10.53
C ASP A 58 3.13 -0.33 10.00
N LEU A 59 1.94 0.12 9.58
CA LEU A 59 1.79 1.44 8.98
C LEU A 59 2.00 2.54 10.01
N VAL A 60 1.40 2.46 11.21
CA VAL A 60 1.46 3.52 12.23
C VAL A 60 2.90 3.74 12.71
N GLU A 61 3.70 2.68 12.82
CA GLU A 61 5.11 2.78 13.22
C GLU A 61 5.99 3.44 12.16
N ALA A 62 5.61 3.34 10.88
CA ALA A 62 6.47 3.73 9.76
C ALA A 62 5.71 4.40 8.59
N VAL A 63 4.74 5.28 8.88
CA VAL A 63 3.85 5.87 7.85
C VAL A 63 4.61 6.45 6.66
N MET A 64 5.65 7.24 6.93
CA MET A 64 6.44 7.90 5.89
C MET A 64 7.25 6.92 5.03
N GLU A 65 7.65 5.79 5.59
CA GLU A 65 8.36 4.73 4.87
C GLU A 65 7.41 4.04 3.89
N TYR A 66 6.25 3.59 4.36
CA TYR A 66 5.24 2.96 3.52
C TYR A 66 4.72 3.92 2.44
N ALA A 67 4.56 5.21 2.73
CA ALA A 67 4.20 6.20 1.71
C ALA A 67 5.23 6.27 0.57
N LYS A 68 6.54 6.20 0.89
CA LYS A 68 7.61 6.15 -0.12
C LYS A 68 7.59 4.84 -0.92
N VAL A 69 7.36 3.72 -0.25
CA VAL A 69 7.24 2.40 -0.92
C VAL A 69 6.06 2.40 -1.89
N LEU A 70 4.89 2.86 -1.47
CA LEU A 70 3.70 2.97 -2.32
C LEU A 70 3.92 3.94 -3.49
N SER A 71 4.60 5.07 -3.26
CA SER A 71 5.00 5.99 -4.33
C SER A 71 5.93 5.30 -5.34
N PHE A 72 6.95 4.58 -4.88
CA PHE A 72 7.84 3.80 -5.76
C PHE A 72 7.08 2.76 -6.60
N LEU A 73 6.15 2.02 -5.98
CA LEU A 73 5.32 1.04 -6.70
C LEU A 73 4.42 1.71 -7.74
N LEU A 74 3.81 2.86 -7.39
CA LEU A 74 2.99 3.66 -8.31
C LEU A 74 3.80 4.13 -9.53
N GLU A 75 5.03 4.62 -9.31
CA GLU A 75 5.93 5.01 -10.41
C GLU A 75 6.29 3.82 -11.30
N THR A 76 6.62 2.68 -10.69
CA THR A 76 7.02 1.47 -11.43
C THR A 76 5.86 0.92 -12.27
N LEU A 77 4.64 0.94 -11.74
CA LEU A 77 3.42 0.57 -12.46
C LEU A 77 3.18 1.50 -13.66
N SER A 78 3.29 2.81 -13.43
CA SER A 78 3.09 3.82 -14.48
C SER A 78 4.11 3.69 -15.61
N GLU A 79 5.36 3.41 -15.29
CA GLU A 79 6.42 3.18 -16.28
C GLU A 79 6.19 1.89 -17.09
N ALA A 80 5.73 0.82 -16.44
CA ALA A 80 5.38 -0.41 -17.16
C ALA A 80 4.21 -0.21 -18.12
N GLU A 81 3.20 0.56 -17.71
CA GLU A 81 2.06 0.96 -18.55
C GLU A 81 2.53 1.78 -19.77
N ASP A 82 3.40 2.77 -19.58
CA ASP A 82 3.95 3.59 -20.68
C ASP A 82 4.70 2.76 -21.72
N LEU A 83 5.38 1.70 -21.27
CA LEU A 83 6.14 0.79 -22.13
C LEU A 83 5.27 -0.32 -22.73
N GLY A 84 3.98 -0.40 -22.38
CA GLY A 84 3.08 -1.47 -22.81
C GLY A 84 3.51 -2.85 -22.31
N LEU A 85 4.21 -2.92 -21.18
CA LEU A 85 4.74 -4.16 -20.61
C LEU A 85 3.75 -4.77 -19.62
N PRO A 86 3.64 -6.11 -19.57
CA PRO A 86 2.88 -6.77 -18.52
C PRO A 86 3.56 -6.50 -17.17
N TYR A 87 2.80 -6.00 -16.20
CA TYR A 87 3.28 -5.80 -14.84
C TYR A 87 2.77 -6.88 -13.90
N GLY A 88 3.68 -7.42 -13.08
CA GLY A 88 3.35 -8.29 -11.97
C GLY A 88 4.20 -7.91 -10.76
N TYR A 89 3.58 -7.87 -9.58
CA TYR A 89 4.32 -7.64 -8.34
C TYR A 89 5.35 -8.75 -8.13
N ARG A 90 6.58 -8.35 -7.81
CA ARG A 90 7.57 -9.28 -7.24
C ARG A 90 7.15 -9.59 -5.81
N GLU A 91 7.16 -10.87 -5.45
CA GLU A 91 6.82 -11.30 -4.09
C GLU A 91 7.73 -10.69 -3.03
N THR A 92 8.99 -10.41 -3.38
CA THR A 92 9.95 -9.74 -2.52
C THR A 92 10.78 -8.74 -3.32
N PHE A 93 11.02 -7.56 -2.74
CA PHE A 93 11.84 -6.52 -3.35
C PHE A 93 12.60 -5.71 -2.29
N ALA A 94 13.70 -5.10 -2.71
CA ALA A 94 14.48 -4.20 -1.88
C ALA A 94 14.21 -2.75 -2.27
N PHE A 95 14.00 -1.90 -1.28
CA PHE A 95 13.82 -0.45 -1.46
C PHE A 95 14.47 0.29 -0.29
N GLN A 96 15.32 1.29 -0.61
CA GLN A 96 16.06 2.10 0.38
C GLN A 96 16.77 1.28 1.48
N GLY A 97 17.40 0.17 1.10
CA GLY A 97 18.16 -0.68 2.02
C GLY A 97 17.31 -1.61 2.90
N ARG A 98 15.99 -1.66 2.67
CA ARG A 98 15.05 -2.54 3.38
C ARG A 98 14.41 -3.52 2.41
N THR A 99 14.02 -4.68 2.92
CA THR A 99 13.35 -5.72 2.15
C THR A 99 11.87 -5.74 2.50
N TYR A 100 11.03 -5.80 1.47
CA TYR A 100 9.58 -5.86 1.62
C TYR A 100 9.04 -7.10 0.91
N SER A 101 7.95 -7.66 1.43
CA SER A 101 7.15 -8.67 0.74
C SER A 101 5.82 -8.11 0.28
N LEU A 102 5.34 -8.59 -0.87
CA LEU A 102 3.99 -8.36 -1.41
C LEU A 102 3.33 -9.72 -1.64
N GLU A 103 2.73 -10.24 -0.58
CA GLU A 103 2.10 -11.57 -0.58
C GLU A 103 0.67 -11.49 -1.09
N ARG A 104 0.26 -12.44 -1.94
CA ARG A 104 -1.14 -12.52 -2.38
C ARG A 104 -2.04 -12.98 -1.24
N GLN A 105 -3.07 -12.19 -0.94
CA GLN A 105 -4.14 -12.58 -0.02
C GLN A 105 -5.48 -12.34 -0.70
N GLY A 106 -6.06 -13.38 -1.28
CA GLY A 106 -7.27 -13.26 -2.09
C GLY A 106 -7.06 -12.34 -3.30
N GLU A 107 -7.83 -11.25 -3.36
CA GLU A 107 -7.80 -10.27 -4.45
C GLU A 107 -6.87 -9.08 -4.20
N VAL A 108 -6.11 -9.09 -3.10
CA VAL A 108 -5.21 -8.01 -2.71
C VAL A 108 -3.77 -8.51 -2.50
N ARG A 109 -2.84 -7.57 -2.36
CA ARG A 109 -1.45 -7.83 -1.97
C ARG A 109 -1.18 -7.26 -0.58
N LEU A 110 -0.76 -8.10 0.35
CA LEU A 110 -0.33 -7.64 1.67
C LEU A 110 1.14 -7.21 1.61
N LEU A 111 1.38 -5.94 1.93
CA LEU A 111 2.71 -5.34 1.97
C LEU A 111 3.26 -5.38 3.39
N ARG A 112 4.41 -6.04 3.59
CA ARG A 112 5.10 -6.12 4.88
C ARG A 112 6.56 -5.76 4.75
N ARG A 113 7.11 -5.14 5.79
CA ARG A 113 8.56 -5.03 5.95
C ARG A 113 9.09 -6.35 6.49
N LEU A 114 10.07 -6.93 5.80
CA LEU A 114 10.77 -8.09 6.32
C LEU A 114 11.87 -7.63 7.30
N PRO A 115 12.06 -8.34 8.43
CA PRO A 115 13.14 -8.01 9.35
C PRO A 115 14.49 -8.20 8.66
N SER A 116 15.41 -7.26 8.90
CA SER A 116 16.81 -7.40 8.52
C SER A 116 17.46 -8.57 9.27
N GLU A 117 18.58 -9.08 8.73
CA GLU A 117 19.33 -10.15 9.39
C GLU A 117 19.78 -9.75 10.81
N GLU A 118 20.10 -8.48 11.03
CA GLU A 118 20.45 -7.94 12.36
C GLU A 118 19.25 -7.95 13.32
N GLU A 119 18.06 -7.56 12.87
CA GLU A 119 16.82 -7.62 13.67
C GLU A 119 16.42 -9.07 14.00
N LYS A 120 16.62 -10.02 13.07
CA LYS A 120 16.37 -11.45 13.31
C LYS A 120 17.28 -12.02 14.40
N LEU A 121 18.57 -11.63 14.40
CA LEU A 121 19.54 -12.06 15.41
C LEU A 121 19.23 -11.51 16.81
N LEU A 122 18.67 -10.30 16.90
CA LEU A 122 18.24 -9.68 18.16
C LEU A 122 16.93 -10.27 18.69
N SER A 123 16.03 -10.71 17.82
CA SER A 123 14.72 -11.29 18.20
C SER A 123 14.78 -12.77 18.60
N SER A 124 15.94 -13.42 18.45
CA SER A 124 16.17 -14.84 18.77
C SER A 124 16.87 -15.05 20.12
N ARG A 125 16.93 -14.02 20.97
CA ARG A 125 17.50 -14.04 22.33
C ARG A 125 16.43 -13.77 23.36
#